data_AF-A0A420Y062-F1
#
_entry.id   AF-A0A420Y062-F1
#
_cell.length_a   1.000
_cell.length_b   1.000
_cell.length_c   1.000
_cell.angle_alpha   90.00
_cell.angle_beta   90.00
_cell.angle_gamma   90.00
#
_symmetry.space_group_name_H-M   'P 1'
#
loop_
_entity.id
_entity.type
_entity.pdbx_description
1 polymer ?
#
loop_
_entity_poly.entity_id
_entity_poly.type
_entity_poly.pdbx_seq_one_letter_code
_entity_poly.pdbx_strand_id
1 'polypeptide(L)'
;MCLEELVEALTFGHYLKTQSLIGLEDLRGITDDLARRGADEDAVMADADGSTQSQDAGAKAALSAAPTIHITEQDYLYGVFDLTGEMMRFATTSTALTRELAGGAGEEGPASRRRTILQDMQELGSFFEMLPQNKSKQWTSKFDVLRQSVRKVERIGYDMVVRGSEREEGWVPAGDDDAAPDE
;
A
#
# COMPACT_ATOMS: atom_id res chain seq x y z
N MET A 1 4.49 0.83 14.02
CA MET A 1 3.31 -0.02 13.80
C MET A 1 2.11 0.81 13.36
N CYS A 2 1.46 1.61 14.21
CA CYS A 2 0.25 2.34 13.78
C CYS A 2 0.47 3.34 12.64
N LEU A 3 1.62 4.04 12.62
CA LEU A 3 1.93 4.99 11.54
C LEU A 3 2.31 4.29 10.23
N GLU A 4 2.98 3.14 10.31
CA GLU A 4 3.31 2.32 9.13
C GLU A 4 2.02 1.79 8.47
N GLU A 5 1.06 1.34 9.28
CA GLU A 5 -0.26 0.90 8.81
C GLU A 5 -1.10 2.05 8.23
N LEU A 6 -1.02 3.25 8.82
CA LEU A 6 -1.62 4.44 8.23
C LEU A 6 -1.01 4.79 6.87
N VAL A 7 0.33 4.75 6.76
CA VAL A 7 1.05 4.96 5.50
C VAL A 7 0.61 3.90 4.48
N GLU A 8 0.59 2.62 4.84
CA GLU A 8 0.14 1.52 3.98
C GLU A 8 -1.27 1.78 3.44
N ALA A 9 -2.22 2.11 4.32
CA ALA A 9 -3.61 2.36 3.93
C ALA A 9 -3.74 3.57 2.99
N LEU A 10 -3.07 4.68 3.30
CA LEU A 10 -3.13 5.90 2.50
C LEU A 10 -2.42 5.73 1.14
N THR A 11 -1.24 5.10 1.13
CA THR A 11 -0.49 4.82 -0.10
C THR A 11 -1.24 3.84 -1.01
N PHE A 12 -1.84 2.79 -0.44
CA PHE A 12 -2.64 1.83 -1.21
C PHE A 12 -3.91 2.48 -1.76
N GLY A 13 -4.63 3.25 -0.94
CA GLY A 13 -5.81 4.00 -1.36
C GLY A 13 -5.51 5.00 -2.48
N HIS A 14 -4.34 5.64 -2.46
CA HIS A 14 -3.88 6.50 -3.54
C HIS A 14 -3.53 5.70 -4.81
N TYR A 15 -2.82 4.58 -4.66
CA TYR A 15 -2.44 3.70 -5.77
C TYR A 15 -3.65 3.12 -6.51
N LEU A 16 -4.70 2.72 -5.79
CA LEU A 16 -5.94 2.22 -6.40
C LEU A 16 -6.64 3.27 -7.27
N LYS A 17 -6.49 4.56 -6.94
CA LYS A 17 -7.13 5.66 -7.68
C LYS A 17 -6.28 6.16 -8.85
N THR A 18 -4.97 6.16 -8.69
CA THR A 18 -4.04 6.88 -9.59
C THR A 18 -3.03 5.99 -10.29
N GLN A 19 -2.87 4.74 -9.84
CA GLN A 19 -1.81 3.82 -10.28
C GLN A 19 -0.41 4.47 -10.14
N SER A 20 -0.21 5.28 -9.09
CA SER A 20 1.08 5.85 -8.72
C SER A 20 1.33 5.71 -7.22
N LEU A 21 2.60 5.78 -6.81
CA LEU A 21 2.95 5.91 -5.40
C LEU A 21 2.90 7.39 -5.01
N ILE A 22 2.22 7.71 -3.90
CA ILE A 22 2.19 9.08 -3.35
C ILE A 22 3.52 9.41 -2.66
N GLY A 23 4.03 10.63 -2.83
CA GLY A 23 5.26 11.06 -2.14
C GLY A 23 5.05 11.32 -0.65
N LEU A 24 6.16 11.30 0.12
CA LEU A 24 6.13 11.54 1.58
C LEU A 24 5.52 12.91 1.94
N GLU A 25 5.90 13.97 1.22
CA GLU A 25 5.38 15.31 1.53
C GLU A 25 3.88 15.45 1.25
N ASP A 26 3.40 14.84 0.16
CA ASP A 26 1.97 14.82 -0.16
C ASP A 26 1.19 14.01 0.89
N LEU A 27 1.75 12.86 1.31
CA LEU A 27 1.16 12.01 2.35
C LEU A 27 1.09 12.72 3.72
N ARG A 28 2.12 13.50 4.08
CA ARG A 28 2.12 14.37 5.26
C ARG A 28 1.01 15.41 5.16
N GLY A 29 0.87 16.07 4.01
CA GLY A 29 -0.21 17.02 3.75
C GLY A 29 -1.61 16.42 3.92
N ILE A 30 -1.83 15.19 3.43
CA ILE A 30 -3.08 14.46 3.63
C ILE A 30 -3.31 14.16 5.12
N THR A 31 -2.26 13.75 5.83
CA THR A 31 -2.36 13.39 7.24
C THR A 31 -2.67 14.62 8.10
N ASP A 32 -2.07 15.77 7.81
CA ASP A 32 -2.36 17.04 8.48
C ASP A 32 -3.79 17.53 8.21
N ASP A 33 -4.31 17.32 6.99
CA ASP A 33 -5.71 17.59 6.68
C ASP A 33 -6.66 16.68 7.48
N LEU A 34 -6.37 15.38 7.52
CA LEU A 34 -7.14 14.40 8.29
C LEU A 34 -7.12 14.72 9.79
N ALA A 35 -5.96 15.11 10.33
CA ALA A 35 -5.82 15.45 11.75
C ALA A 35 -6.61 16.71 12.11
N ARG A 36 -6.63 17.73 11.24
CA ARG A 36 -7.47 18.92 11.42
C ARG A 36 -8.95 18.58 11.37
N ARG A 37 -9.38 17.78 10.38
CA ARG A 37 -10.77 17.35 10.25
C ARG A 37 -11.25 16.55 11.46
N GLY A 38 -10.42 15.63 11.97
CA GLY A 38 -10.74 14.88 13.18
C GLY A 38 -10.87 15.77 14.42
N ALA A 39 -10.00 16.78 14.56
CA ALA A 39 -10.07 17.73 15.67
C ALA A 39 -11.34 18.60 15.62
N ASP A 40 -11.77 19.00 14.41
CA ASP A 40 -13.02 19.74 14.22
C ASP A 40 -14.24 18.86 14.58
N GLU A 41 -14.25 17.59 14.17
CA GLU A 41 -15.32 16.64 14.52
C GLU A 41 -15.40 16.40 16.04
N ASP A 42 -14.27 16.24 16.73
CA ASP A 42 -14.23 16.09 18.19
C ASP A 42 -14.73 17.34 18.92
N ALA A 43 -14.41 18.54 18.42
CA ALA A 43 -14.92 19.80 18.97
C ALA A 43 -16.43 19.93 18.84
N VAL A 44 -17.00 19.58 17.67
CA VAL A 44 -18.46 19.60 17.42
C VAL A 44 -19.18 18.61 18.33
N MET A 45 -18.61 17.43 18.57
CA MET A 45 -19.17 16.44 19.49
C MET A 45 -19.07 16.87 20.95
N ALA A 46 -18.01 17.57 21.34
CA ALA A 46 -17.85 18.12 22.70
C ALA A 46 -18.85 19.25 23.00
N ASP A 47 -19.21 20.08 22.02
CA ASP A 47 -20.20 21.15 22.18
C ASP A 47 -21.65 20.64 22.22
N ALA A 48 -21.92 19.42 21.75
CA ALA A 48 -23.24 18.78 21.78
C ALA A 48 -23.60 18.17 23.14
N ASP A 49 -22.61 17.83 23.97
CA ASP A 49 -22.81 17.32 25.34
C ASP A 49 -22.73 18.48 26.34
N GLY A 50 -23.84 19.21 26.49
CA GLY A 50 -23.95 20.48 27.21
C GLY A 50 -23.65 20.44 28.72
N SER A 51 -22.40 20.23 29.11
CA SER A 51 -21.89 20.42 30.47
C SER A 51 -20.90 21.59 30.53
N THR A 52 -21.46 22.81 30.50
CA THR A 52 -20.69 24.02 30.83
C THR A 52 -20.38 24.04 32.33
N GLN A 53 -19.13 23.80 32.70
CA GLN A 53 -18.53 24.45 33.88
C GLN A 53 -17.25 25.17 33.48
N SER A 54 -17.37 26.49 33.46
CA SER A 54 -16.32 27.47 33.31
C SER A 54 -15.32 27.39 34.46
N GLN A 55 -14.02 27.29 34.15
CA GLN A 55 -12.90 27.98 34.81
C GLN A 55 -11.58 27.44 34.25
N ASP A 56 -11.08 28.01 33.16
CA ASP A 56 -9.69 28.52 33.05
C ASP A 56 -9.50 29.20 31.67
N ALA A 57 -9.79 30.51 31.61
CA ALA A 57 -9.70 31.29 30.38
C ALA A 57 -8.26 31.74 30.05
N GLY A 58 -7.27 31.39 30.89
CA GLY A 58 -5.87 31.78 30.71
C GLY A 58 -4.99 30.75 30.00
N ALA A 59 -5.41 29.48 29.93
CA ALA A 59 -4.62 28.39 29.34
C ALA A 59 -5.14 27.89 27.97
N LYS A 60 -6.35 28.32 27.55
CA LYS A 60 -6.99 27.85 26.30
C LYS A 60 -6.41 28.46 25.01
N ALA A 61 -5.62 29.53 25.08
CA ALA A 61 -5.06 30.18 23.89
C ALA A 61 -3.81 29.48 23.32
N ALA A 62 -3.21 28.53 24.05
CA ALA A 62 -2.01 27.80 23.61
C ALA A 62 -2.29 26.36 23.10
N LEU A 63 -3.54 25.89 23.19
CA LEU A 63 -3.93 24.51 22.86
C LEU A 63 -4.82 24.38 21.60
N SER A 64 -4.98 25.43 20.80
CA SER A 64 -5.76 25.37 19.55
C SER A 64 -4.94 25.02 18.30
N ALA A 65 -3.70 24.53 18.47
CA ALA A 65 -2.95 23.97 17.35
C ALA A 65 -3.45 22.55 17.12
N ALA A 66 -4.06 22.30 15.96
CA ALA A 66 -4.49 20.96 15.58
C ALA A 66 -3.36 19.94 15.80
N PRO A 67 -3.66 18.74 16.32
CA PRO A 67 -2.64 17.73 16.56
C PRO A 67 -1.90 17.43 15.25
N THR A 68 -0.58 17.61 15.24
CA THR A 68 0.25 17.34 14.06
C THR A 68 0.81 15.93 14.16
N ILE A 69 0.53 15.09 13.16
CA ILE A 69 1.03 13.71 13.11
C ILE A 69 2.34 13.70 12.31
N HIS A 70 3.46 13.48 13.00
CA HIS A 70 4.77 13.51 12.35
C HIS A 70 5.13 12.14 11.74
N ILE A 71 4.94 11.99 10.43
CA ILE A 71 5.36 10.79 9.68
C ILE A 71 6.85 10.91 9.32
N THR A 72 7.67 9.99 9.84
CA THR A 72 9.10 9.94 9.51
C THR A 72 9.34 9.25 8.17
N GLU A 73 10.53 9.46 7.57
CA GLU A 73 10.95 8.71 6.38
C GLU A 73 10.98 7.20 6.64
N GLN A 74 11.30 6.79 7.87
CA GLN A 74 11.32 5.40 8.26
C GLN A 74 9.90 4.81 8.27
N ASP A 75 8.93 5.49 8.89
CA ASP A 75 7.52 5.06 8.88
C ASP A 75 7.00 4.91 7.44
N TYR A 76 7.39 5.86 6.57
CA TYR A 76 7.03 5.82 5.17
C TYR A 76 7.62 4.61 4.45
N LEU A 77 8.93 4.36 4.58
CA LEU A 77 9.58 3.22 3.94
C LEU A 77 9.01 1.89 4.41
N TYR A 78 8.77 1.72 5.72
CA TYR A 78 8.21 0.48 6.25
C TYR A 78 6.72 0.30 5.90
N GLY A 79 5.94 1.39 5.84
CA GLY A 79 4.57 1.33 5.30
C GLY A 79 4.53 0.97 3.82
N VAL A 80 5.49 1.46 3.03
CA VAL A 80 5.62 1.07 1.60
C VAL A 80 6.11 -0.38 1.44
N PHE A 81 6.90 -0.91 2.37
CA PHE A 81 7.17 -2.36 2.39
C PHE A 81 5.88 -3.16 2.58
N ASP A 82 5.04 -2.77 3.53
CA ASP A 82 3.78 -3.48 3.82
C ASP A 82 2.76 -3.32 2.69
N LEU A 83 2.71 -2.16 2.04
CA LEU A 83 1.96 -1.91 0.79
C LEU A 83 2.22 -2.98 -0.26
N THR A 84 3.45 -3.49 -0.39
CA THR A 84 3.78 -4.48 -1.43
C THR A 84 3.07 -5.81 -1.21
N GLY A 85 2.76 -6.15 0.04
CA GLY A 85 1.91 -7.28 0.41
C GLY A 85 0.45 -7.07 -0.02
N GLU A 86 -0.09 -5.86 0.17
CA GLU A 86 -1.44 -5.50 -0.27
C GLU A 86 -1.55 -5.44 -1.80
N MET A 87 -0.54 -4.93 -2.50
CA MET A 87 -0.46 -4.98 -3.96
C MET A 87 -0.47 -6.43 -4.47
N MET A 88 0.29 -7.33 -3.83
CA MET A 88 0.28 -8.76 -4.16
C MET A 88 -1.10 -9.39 -3.92
N ARG A 89 -1.74 -9.12 -2.78
CA ARG A 89 -3.09 -9.61 -2.46
C ARG A 89 -4.08 -9.12 -3.51
N PHE A 90 -4.06 -7.83 -3.82
CA PHE A 90 -4.90 -7.23 -4.85
C PHE A 90 -4.66 -7.84 -6.22
N ALA A 91 -3.40 -8.03 -6.64
CA ALA A 91 -3.05 -8.69 -7.90
C ALA A 91 -3.62 -10.12 -7.95
N THR A 92 -3.49 -10.88 -6.86
CA THR A 92 -3.99 -12.25 -6.76
C THR A 92 -5.52 -12.29 -6.88
N THR A 93 -6.22 -11.48 -6.09
CA THR A 93 -7.69 -11.44 -6.07
C THR A 93 -8.26 -10.89 -7.37
N SER A 94 -7.71 -9.80 -7.90
CA SER A 94 -8.16 -9.20 -9.16
C SER A 94 -7.94 -10.14 -10.34
N THR A 95 -6.81 -10.84 -10.41
CA THR A 95 -6.54 -11.82 -11.47
C THR A 95 -7.49 -13.01 -11.38
N ALA A 96 -7.79 -13.50 -10.17
CA ALA A 96 -8.75 -14.58 -10.00
C ALA A 96 -10.17 -14.19 -10.47
N LEU A 97 -10.57 -12.92 -10.29
CA LEU A 97 -11.89 -12.43 -10.67
C LEU A 97 -12.00 -12.03 -12.15
N THR A 98 -10.97 -11.38 -12.68
CA THR A 98 -11.01 -10.77 -14.03
C THR A 98 -10.31 -11.62 -15.09
N ARG A 99 -9.53 -12.62 -14.68
CA ARG A 99 -8.62 -13.39 -15.55
C ARG A 99 -7.66 -12.51 -16.34
N GLU A 100 -7.32 -11.34 -15.81
CA GLU A 100 -6.31 -10.43 -16.34
C GLU A 100 -5.51 -9.83 -15.18
N LEU A 101 -4.26 -9.44 -15.44
CA LEU A 101 -3.51 -8.66 -14.46
C LEU A 101 -4.11 -7.26 -14.37
N ALA A 102 -4.39 -6.79 -13.14
CA ALA A 102 -4.82 -5.43 -12.90
C ALA A 102 -3.80 -4.42 -13.47
N GLY A 103 -4.29 -3.31 -13.99
CA GLY A 103 -3.43 -2.29 -14.60
C GLY A 103 -4.19 -1.06 -15.07
N GLY A 104 -3.47 0.04 -15.25
CA GLY A 104 -4.02 1.30 -15.74
C GLY A 104 -4.60 1.21 -17.16
N ALA A 105 -5.43 2.17 -17.53
CA ALA A 105 -5.84 2.35 -18.92
C ALA A 105 -4.60 2.77 -19.72
N GLY A 106 -4.04 1.86 -20.52
CA GLY A 106 -2.97 2.18 -21.46
C GLY A 106 -3.53 2.90 -22.68
N GLU A 107 -2.75 3.76 -23.32
CA GLU A 107 -3.12 4.30 -24.63
C GLU A 107 -3.32 3.17 -25.62
N GLU A 108 -4.42 3.19 -26.37
CA GLU A 108 -4.68 2.21 -27.43
C GLU A 108 -3.71 2.45 -28.59
N GLY A 109 -2.70 1.59 -28.70
CA GLY A 109 -1.77 1.57 -29.81
C GLY A 109 -1.20 0.17 -30.01
N PRO A 110 -0.88 -0.24 -31.26
CA PRO A 110 -0.42 -1.60 -31.57
C PRO A 110 0.91 -1.99 -30.91
N ALA A 111 1.62 -1.04 -30.28
CA ALA A 111 2.86 -1.24 -29.52
C ALA A 111 2.75 -0.83 -28.04
N SER A 112 1.59 -0.35 -27.58
CA SER A 112 1.40 0.13 -26.21
C SER A 112 1.04 -1.05 -25.31
N ARG A 113 2.03 -1.59 -24.58
CA ARG A 113 1.78 -2.58 -23.54
C ARG A 113 1.09 -1.88 -22.37
N ARG A 114 -0.12 -2.31 -22.04
CA ARG A 114 -0.86 -1.83 -20.87
C ARG A 114 0.03 -1.98 -19.62
N ARG A 115 0.23 -0.88 -18.89
CA ARG A 115 0.92 -0.87 -17.60
C ARG A 115 0.14 -1.76 -16.63
N THR A 116 0.80 -2.72 -15.99
CA THR A 116 0.19 -3.66 -15.06
C THR A 116 0.75 -3.48 -13.65
N ILE A 117 0.00 -3.99 -12.67
CA ILE A 117 0.46 -4.06 -11.27
C ILE A 117 1.78 -4.83 -11.14
N LEU A 118 2.03 -5.82 -12.01
CA LEU A 118 3.30 -6.52 -12.03
C LEU A 118 4.46 -5.56 -12.35
N GLN A 119 4.29 -4.70 -13.36
CA GLN A 119 5.29 -3.70 -13.71
C GLN A 119 5.53 -2.75 -12.54
N ASP A 120 4.47 -2.29 -11.87
CA ASP A 120 4.58 -1.39 -10.71
C ASP A 120 5.33 -2.04 -9.54
N MET A 121 5.04 -3.31 -9.26
CA MET A 121 5.73 -4.07 -8.23
C MET A 121 7.21 -4.33 -8.58
N GLN A 122 7.53 -4.58 -9.84
CA GLN A 122 8.92 -4.74 -10.31
C GLN A 122 9.71 -3.43 -10.23
N GLU A 123 9.09 -2.31 -10.62
CA GLU A 123 9.67 -0.97 -10.46
C GLU A 123 9.93 -0.67 -8.99
N LEU A 124 8.94 -0.88 -8.12
CA LEU A 124 9.07 -0.67 -6.67
C LEU A 124 10.15 -1.58 -6.06
N GLY A 125 10.19 -2.85 -6.45
CA GLY A 125 11.23 -3.80 -6.04
C GLY A 125 12.64 -3.32 -6.44
N SER A 126 12.79 -2.85 -7.69
CA SER A 126 14.05 -2.31 -8.20
C SER A 126 14.48 -1.06 -7.43
N PHE A 127 13.54 -0.18 -7.10
CA PHE A 127 13.80 1.01 -6.28
C PHE A 127 14.38 0.63 -4.90
N PHE A 128 13.78 -0.35 -4.23
CA PHE A 128 14.30 -0.82 -2.94
C PHE A 128 15.68 -1.48 -3.04
N GLU A 129 15.99 -2.17 -4.15
CA GLU A 129 17.32 -2.75 -4.37
C GLU A 129 18.40 -1.67 -4.56
N MET A 130 18.04 -0.52 -5.12
CA MET A 130 18.95 0.61 -5.32
C MET A 130 19.24 1.41 -4.04
N LEU A 131 18.40 1.28 -3.00
CA LEU A 131 18.62 1.99 -1.73
C LEU A 131 19.85 1.44 -0.99
N PRO A 132 20.52 2.26 -0.16
CA PRO A 132 21.55 1.80 0.74
C PRO A 132 21.03 0.67 1.64
N GLN A 133 21.58 -0.54 1.47
CA GLN A 133 21.06 -1.72 2.14
C GLN A 133 21.31 -1.65 3.65
N ASN A 134 20.23 -1.62 4.44
CA ASN A 134 20.28 -1.68 5.89
C ASN A 134 20.42 -3.16 6.32
N LYS A 135 21.41 -3.45 7.18
CA LYS A 135 21.69 -4.82 7.65
C LYS A 135 20.83 -5.24 8.84
N SER A 136 19.84 -4.44 9.24
CA SER A 136 18.94 -4.81 10.32
C SER A 136 18.12 -6.04 9.93
N LYS A 137 17.86 -6.93 10.90
CA LYS A 137 17.05 -8.14 10.68
C LYS A 137 15.66 -7.80 10.13
N GLN A 138 15.08 -6.70 10.62
CA GLN A 138 13.77 -6.22 10.19
C GLN A 138 13.79 -5.81 8.72
N TRP A 139 14.80 -5.04 8.29
CA TRP A 139 14.95 -4.63 6.90
C TRP A 139 15.10 -5.86 5.99
N THR A 140 16.03 -6.76 6.29
CA THR A 140 16.24 -7.98 5.51
C THR A 140 14.95 -8.80 5.39
N SER A 141 14.23 -8.99 6.49
CA SER A 141 12.96 -9.73 6.49
C SER A 141 11.90 -9.06 5.62
N LYS A 142 11.73 -7.74 5.72
CA LYS A 142 10.76 -6.98 4.88
C LYS A 142 11.17 -7.02 3.41
N PHE A 143 12.47 -6.96 3.14
CA PHE A 143 13.02 -7.06 1.80
C PHE A 143 12.78 -8.44 1.17
N ASP A 144 12.98 -9.51 1.93
CA ASP A 144 12.72 -10.87 1.46
C ASP A 144 11.23 -11.07 1.17
N VAL A 145 10.34 -10.53 2.02
CA VAL A 145 8.89 -10.51 1.79
C VAL A 145 8.53 -9.72 0.53
N LEU A 146 9.15 -8.56 0.29
CA LEU A 146 8.98 -7.80 -0.95
C LEU A 146 9.35 -8.64 -2.18
N ARG A 147 10.53 -9.29 -2.17
CA ARG A 147 10.97 -10.16 -3.27
C ARG A 147 10.02 -11.33 -3.50
N GLN A 148 9.54 -11.96 -2.43
CA GLN A 148 8.56 -13.04 -2.51
C GLN A 148 7.24 -12.56 -3.10
N SER A 149 6.80 -11.36 -2.72
CA SER A 149 5.56 -10.75 -3.21
C SER A 149 5.63 -10.46 -4.71
N VAL A 150 6.74 -9.89 -5.19
CA VAL A 150 7.00 -9.67 -6.63
C VAL A 150 7.00 -11.00 -7.38
N ARG A 151 7.77 -12.00 -6.92
CA ARG A 151 7.84 -13.33 -7.55
C ARG A 151 6.49 -14.02 -7.64
N LYS A 152 5.63 -13.83 -6.64
CA LYS A 152 4.28 -14.41 -6.65
C LYS A 152 3.43 -13.80 -7.76
N VAL A 153 3.46 -12.47 -7.92
CA VAL A 153 2.75 -11.79 -9.00
C VAL A 153 3.37 -12.09 -10.37
N GLU A 154 4.69 -12.26 -10.46
CA GLU A 154 5.36 -12.73 -11.68
C GLU A 154 4.88 -14.13 -12.09
N ARG A 155 4.78 -15.06 -11.14
CA ARG A 155 4.26 -16.41 -11.40
C ARG A 155 2.81 -16.34 -11.91
N ILE A 156 1.97 -15.55 -11.25
CA ILE A 156 0.57 -15.33 -11.69
C ILE A 156 0.55 -14.78 -13.13
N GLY A 157 1.35 -13.76 -13.42
CA GLY A 157 1.43 -13.18 -14.76
C GLY A 157 1.94 -14.17 -15.81
N TYR A 158 2.95 -14.97 -15.48
CA TYR A 158 3.46 -16.03 -16.34
C TYR A 158 2.40 -17.10 -16.63
N ASP A 159 1.72 -17.60 -15.61
CA ASP A 159 0.66 -18.59 -15.77
C ASP A 159 -0.50 -18.06 -16.63
N MET A 160 -0.82 -16.77 -16.53
CA MET A 160 -1.86 -16.14 -17.34
C MET A 160 -1.44 -15.92 -18.80
N VAL A 161 -0.27 -15.32 -19.04
CA VAL A 161 0.16 -14.94 -20.40
C VAL A 161 0.64 -16.15 -21.20
N VAL A 162 1.42 -17.02 -20.57
CA VAL A 162 2.03 -18.18 -21.25
C VAL A 162 1.10 -19.37 -21.16
N ARG A 163 0.73 -19.81 -19.95
CA ARG A 163 -0.08 -21.03 -19.80
C ARG A 163 -1.57 -20.85 -20.07
N GLY A 164 -2.12 -19.64 -19.91
CA GLY A 164 -3.48 -19.32 -20.32
C GLY A 164 -3.68 -19.42 -21.84
N SER A 165 -2.60 -19.22 -22.61
CA SER A 165 -2.61 -19.44 -24.06
C SER A 165 -2.52 -20.93 -24.45
N GLU A 166 -2.15 -21.82 -23.51
CA GLU A 166 -1.94 -23.26 -23.74
C GLU A 166 -3.05 -24.16 -23.18
N ARG A 167 -3.90 -23.66 -22.27
CA ARG A 167 -4.90 -24.46 -21.55
C ARG A 167 -6.31 -24.15 -22.05
N GLU A 168 -6.96 -25.15 -22.64
CA GLU A 168 -8.36 -25.06 -23.06
C GLU A 168 -9.30 -24.74 -21.88
N GLU A 169 -10.46 -24.19 -22.22
CA GLU A 169 -11.49 -23.76 -21.27
C GLU A 169 -11.89 -24.92 -20.32
N GLY A 170 -11.53 -24.82 -19.03
CA GLY A 170 -11.86 -25.84 -18.01
C GLY A 170 -10.67 -26.53 -17.34
N TRP A 171 -9.42 -26.18 -17.65
CA TRP A 171 -8.26 -26.70 -16.93
C TRP A 171 -8.15 -26.11 -15.51
N VAL A 172 -8.10 -26.97 -14.49
CA VAL A 172 -7.90 -26.56 -13.09
C VAL A 172 -6.49 -26.97 -12.65
N PRO A 173 -5.68 -26.05 -12.09
CA PRO A 173 -4.40 -26.42 -11.49
C PRO A 173 -4.62 -27.36 -10.31
N ALA A 174 -3.89 -28.47 -10.28
CA ALA A 174 -3.68 -29.20 -9.04
C ALA A 174 -3.07 -28.22 -8.04
N GLY A 175 -3.71 -28.06 -6.88
CA GLY A 175 -3.22 -27.17 -5.83
C GLY A 175 -1.76 -27.49 -5.54
N ASP A 176 -0.94 -26.44 -5.46
CA ASP A 176 0.48 -26.57 -5.13
C ASP A 176 0.61 -27.31 -3.78
N ASP A 177 0.95 -28.60 -3.82
CA ASP A 177 1.56 -29.31 -2.69
C ASP A 177 3.00 -28.76 -2.55
N ASP A 178 3.12 -27.53 -2.04
CA ASP A 178 4.37 -27.05 -1.43
C ASP A 178 4.50 -27.68 -0.03
N ALA A 179 4.54 -29.01 0.01
CA ALA A 179 5.13 -29.75 1.12
C ALA A 179 6.60 -29.97 0.76
N ALA A 180 7.45 -29.04 1.18
CA ALA A 180 8.89 -29.27 1.16
C ALA A 180 9.19 -30.57 1.96
N PRO A 181 10.03 -31.49 1.46
CA PRO A 181 10.51 -32.58 2.30
C PRO A 181 11.43 -31.99 3.37
N ASP A 182 11.06 -32.20 4.63
CA ASP A 182 11.96 -32.00 5.76
C ASP A 182 13.18 -32.94 5.59
N GLU A 183 14.38 -32.36 5.47
CA GLU A 183 15.66 -33.01 5.81
C GLU A 183 16.30 -32.29 7.00
#